data_AF-A0A928DER1-F1
#
_entry.id   AF-A0A928DER1-F1
#
_cell.length_a   1.000
_cell.length_b   1.000
_cell.length_c   1.000
_cell.angle_alpha   90.00
_cell.angle_beta   90.00
_cell.angle_gamma   90.00
#
_symmetry.space_group_name_H-M   'P 1'
#
loop_
_entity.id
_entity.type
_entity.pdbx_description
1 polymer ?
#
loop_
_entity_poly.entity_id
_entity_poly.type
_entity_poly.pdbx_seq_one_letter_code
_entity_poly.pdbx_strand_id
1 'polypeptide(L)'
;MLKSLFLLATGALLSIGCAAPKELVVDQENPKNWSGKVEYSREHARNNGPCFVLYGGYPTPLIYNKMFRIDPAKTYIFKAKFRSLDAALPASAYMGFELFDAQKRRMQYFHVVTVDLKYSEVVSAKKGDKFMIVKMISDFQKIKNKRAAFNAKEDFSDIPNMDLAPTCSKVEKTTDGNVRMELKSVLKKDYPAGTKIRFHAPYGPPMYYLTSGWMPAGEGKECTVVLSGISDKPGATSKQFWKGAVYARPFIWFGNWNRIPKKGAKLLVDGFSLVETDKAPAAVKK
;
A
#
# COMPACT_ATOMS: atom_id res chain seq x y z
N MET A 1 29.60 62.99 -40.34
CA MET A 1 29.55 61.52 -40.50
C MET A 1 29.24 60.89 -39.15
N LEU A 2 27.98 60.49 -38.96
CA LEU A 2 27.47 59.74 -37.81
C LEU A 2 28.13 58.36 -37.76
N LYS A 3 28.65 57.94 -36.59
CA LYS A 3 28.98 56.53 -36.34
C LYS A 3 28.24 56.04 -35.09
N SER A 4 27.58 54.91 -35.32
CA SER A 4 26.52 54.26 -34.57
C SER A 4 26.84 53.90 -33.12
N LEU A 5 25.79 54.04 -32.31
CA LEU A 5 25.52 53.39 -31.04
C LEU A 5 25.47 51.86 -31.25
N PHE A 6 26.22 51.07 -30.48
CA PHE A 6 25.99 49.62 -30.36
C PHE A 6 25.67 49.31 -28.89
N LEU A 7 24.39 49.02 -28.65
CA LEU A 7 23.86 48.50 -27.39
C LEU A 7 24.20 47.01 -27.32
N LEU A 8 25.12 46.62 -26.44
CA LEU A 8 25.34 45.21 -26.10
C LEU A 8 24.39 44.84 -24.96
N ALA A 9 23.26 44.24 -25.31
CA ALA A 9 22.40 43.55 -24.37
C ALA A 9 23.05 42.20 -24.03
N THR A 10 23.74 42.11 -22.89
CA THR A 10 24.18 40.84 -22.32
C THR A 10 22.96 40.11 -21.78
N GLY A 11 22.45 39.15 -22.55
CA GLY A 11 21.43 38.21 -22.10
C GLY A 11 21.98 37.34 -20.98
N ALA A 12 21.33 37.39 -19.81
CA ALA A 12 21.55 36.43 -18.74
C ALA A 12 21.06 35.04 -19.22
N LEU A 13 22.00 34.12 -19.43
CA LEU A 13 21.68 32.70 -19.54
C LEU A 13 21.11 32.25 -18.19
N LEU A 14 19.80 32.03 -18.14
CA LEU A 14 19.16 31.18 -17.13
C LEU A 14 19.72 29.77 -17.30
N SER A 15 20.69 29.41 -16.48
CA SER A 15 21.10 28.02 -16.30
C SER A 15 19.90 27.23 -15.77
N ILE A 16 19.31 26.40 -16.63
CA ILE A 16 18.37 25.37 -16.21
C ILE A 16 19.17 24.44 -15.29
N GLY A 17 18.89 24.53 -13.98
CA GLY A 17 19.56 23.75 -12.97
C GLY A 17 19.46 22.26 -13.28
N CYS A 18 20.61 21.59 -13.21
CA CYS A 18 20.70 20.13 -13.19
C CYS A 18 19.67 19.56 -12.21
N ALA A 19 18.83 18.63 -12.70
CA ALA A 19 18.00 17.83 -11.82
C ALA A 19 18.89 17.17 -10.75
N ALA A 20 18.54 17.35 -9.47
CA ALA A 20 19.21 16.72 -8.35
C ALA A 20 19.32 15.20 -8.55
N PRO A 21 20.37 14.54 -8.03
CA PRO A 21 20.62 13.13 -8.29
C PRO A 21 19.44 12.25 -7.89
N LYS A 22 19.04 11.35 -8.79
CA LYS A 22 18.07 10.28 -8.52
C LYS A 22 18.70 9.33 -7.50
N GLU A 23 18.26 9.37 -6.25
CA GLU A 23 18.70 8.38 -5.28
C GLU A 23 17.94 7.07 -5.55
N LEU A 24 18.70 6.01 -5.82
CA LEU A 24 18.16 4.68 -5.99
C LEU A 24 17.76 4.15 -4.60
N VAL A 25 16.46 4.04 -4.37
CA VAL A 25 15.90 3.60 -3.08
C VAL A 25 16.05 2.08 -2.89
N VAL A 26 16.26 1.33 -3.98
CA VAL A 26 16.28 -0.14 -4.00
C VAL A 26 17.43 -0.66 -4.84
N ASP A 27 18.32 -1.42 -4.21
CA ASP A 27 19.34 -2.22 -4.89
C ASP A 27 18.73 -3.56 -5.33
N GLN A 28 18.38 -3.63 -6.62
CA GLN A 28 17.84 -4.82 -7.29
C GLN A 28 18.92 -5.86 -7.65
N GLU A 29 20.20 -5.50 -7.59
CA GLU A 29 21.29 -6.36 -8.05
C GLU A 29 21.74 -7.38 -6.99
N ASN A 30 21.41 -7.13 -5.73
CA ASN A 30 21.73 -8.02 -4.63
C ASN A 30 20.50 -8.85 -4.19
N PRO A 31 20.43 -10.16 -4.55
CA PRO A 31 19.31 -11.02 -4.18
C PRO A 31 19.11 -11.15 -2.67
N LYS A 32 20.14 -10.95 -1.85
CA LYS A 32 20.04 -11.00 -0.38
C LYS A 32 19.17 -9.87 0.19
N ASN A 33 18.96 -8.80 -0.57
CA ASN A 33 18.06 -7.73 -0.18
C ASN A 33 16.57 -8.11 -0.37
N TRP A 34 16.27 -9.29 -0.91
CA TRP A 34 14.91 -9.74 -1.17
C TRP A 34 14.59 -11.01 -0.38
N SER A 35 13.37 -11.10 0.16
CA SER A 35 12.83 -12.33 0.71
C SER A 35 12.02 -13.08 -0.35
N GLY A 36 11.96 -14.40 -0.25
CA GLY A 36 11.02 -15.23 -1.01
C GLY A 36 11.69 -16.31 -1.85
N LYS A 37 10.87 -17.15 -2.50
CA LYS A 37 11.33 -18.12 -3.49
C LYS A 37 11.50 -17.41 -4.83
N VAL A 38 12.68 -16.87 -5.05
CA VAL A 38 13.03 -16.14 -6.27
C VAL A 38 14.31 -16.71 -6.85
N GLU A 39 14.26 -17.01 -8.14
CA GLU A 39 15.44 -17.32 -8.93
C GLU A 39 15.93 -16.02 -9.58
N TYR A 40 17.25 -15.82 -9.58
CA TYR A 40 17.85 -14.71 -10.28
C TYR A 40 18.39 -15.20 -11.61
N SER A 41 17.83 -14.70 -12.71
CA SER A 41 18.22 -15.15 -14.05
C SER A 41 18.83 -14.00 -14.85
N ARG A 42 20.04 -14.21 -15.37
CA ARG A 42 20.62 -13.30 -16.38
C ARG A 42 20.17 -13.69 -17.80
N GLU A 43 19.87 -14.97 -18.03
CA GLU A 43 19.37 -15.49 -19.31
C GLU A 43 18.04 -14.85 -19.70
N HIS A 44 17.14 -14.67 -18.72
CA HIS A 44 15.84 -14.07 -18.95
C HIS A 44 15.87 -12.53 -18.88
N ALA A 45 17.01 -11.92 -18.58
CA ALA A 45 17.12 -10.47 -18.54
C ALA A 45 17.20 -9.90 -19.95
N ARG A 46 16.42 -8.84 -20.23
CA ARG A 46 16.43 -8.21 -21.56
C ARG A 46 17.59 -7.26 -21.83
N ASN A 47 18.17 -6.68 -20.78
CA ASN A 47 19.19 -5.63 -20.90
C ASN A 47 20.44 -5.95 -20.06
N ASN A 48 20.83 -7.23 -19.95
CA ASN A 48 21.93 -7.71 -19.11
C ASN A 48 21.81 -7.38 -17.60
N GLY A 49 20.65 -6.87 -17.17
CA GLY A 49 20.35 -6.54 -15.78
C GLY A 49 19.74 -7.69 -14.97
N PRO A 50 19.21 -7.42 -13.77
CA PRO A 50 18.44 -8.39 -13.00
C PRO A 50 17.17 -8.85 -13.73
N CYS A 51 16.90 -10.16 -13.74
CA CYS A 51 15.54 -10.68 -13.88
C CYS A 51 15.20 -11.54 -12.65
N PHE A 52 14.12 -11.19 -11.95
CA PHE A 52 13.55 -12.03 -10.91
C PHE A 52 12.57 -13.02 -11.52
N VAL A 53 12.77 -14.29 -11.24
CA VAL A 53 11.86 -15.38 -11.61
C VAL A 53 11.12 -15.83 -10.35
N LEU A 54 9.84 -15.48 -10.25
CA LEU A 54 8.97 -15.88 -9.15
C LEU A 54 8.13 -17.07 -9.60
N TYR A 55 7.99 -18.05 -8.71
CA TYR A 55 7.24 -19.27 -8.95
C TYR A 55 6.74 -19.85 -7.62
N GLY A 56 5.87 -20.85 -7.68
CA GLY A 56 5.36 -21.55 -6.50
C GLY A 56 3.85 -21.50 -6.39
N GLY A 57 3.34 -21.45 -5.15
CA GLY A 57 1.90 -21.36 -4.86
C GLY A 57 1.46 -19.92 -4.64
N TYR A 58 0.16 -19.65 -4.81
CA TYR A 58 -0.40 -18.36 -4.45
C TYR A 58 -0.63 -18.21 -2.93
N PRO A 59 -0.33 -17.05 -2.33
CA PRO A 59 0.58 -16.00 -2.84
C PRO A 59 2.04 -16.38 -2.57
N THR A 60 2.92 -16.14 -3.53
CA THR A 60 4.38 -16.17 -3.28
C THR A 60 4.91 -14.74 -3.28
N PRO A 61 5.30 -14.19 -2.11
CA PRO A 61 5.77 -12.82 -2.02
C PRO A 61 7.27 -12.71 -2.30
N LEU A 62 7.63 -11.72 -3.12
CA LEU A 62 8.96 -11.15 -3.25
C LEU A 62 8.93 -9.79 -2.56
N ILE A 63 9.57 -9.66 -1.39
CA ILE A 63 9.54 -8.45 -0.57
C ILE A 63 10.95 -7.94 -0.40
N TYR A 64 11.15 -6.64 -0.57
CA TYR A 64 12.43 -6.01 -0.27
C TYR A 64 12.63 -5.94 1.24
N ASN A 65 13.77 -6.41 1.73
CA ASN A 65 14.05 -6.57 3.16
C ASN A 65 14.27 -5.23 3.86
N LYS A 66 14.78 -4.22 3.14
CA LYS A 66 15.08 -2.91 3.69
C LYS A 66 13.87 -1.98 3.58
N MET A 67 13.62 -1.23 4.65
CA MET A 67 12.67 -0.13 4.64
C MET A 67 13.40 1.16 4.29
N PHE A 68 12.77 2.00 3.47
CA PHE A 68 13.17 3.39 3.29
C PHE A 68 12.23 4.30 4.06
N ARG A 69 12.74 5.44 4.51
CA ARG A 69 11.92 6.49 5.12
C ARG A 69 11.26 7.30 4.01
N ILE A 70 9.97 7.57 4.14
CA ILE A 70 9.21 8.38 3.19
C ILE A 70 9.48 9.85 3.51
N ASP A 71 9.97 10.61 2.53
CA ASP A 71 9.99 12.06 2.56
C ASP A 71 8.66 12.60 1.99
N PRO A 72 7.84 13.28 2.82
CA PRO A 72 6.57 13.85 2.37
C PRO A 72 6.71 14.90 1.25
N ALA A 73 7.89 15.51 1.09
CA ALA A 73 8.19 16.52 0.07
C ALA A 73 8.61 15.93 -1.28
N LYS A 74 8.81 14.61 -1.37
CA LYS A 74 9.35 13.95 -2.56
C LYS A 74 8.27 13.23 -3.36
N THR A 75 8.66 12.87 -4.59
CA THR A 75 7.93 11.98 -5.48
C THR A 75 8.75 10.71 -5.69
N TYR A 76 8.05 9.58 -5.65
CA TYR A 76 8.62 8.25 -5.83
C TYR A 76 8.11 7.66 -7.12
N ILE A 77 9.03 7.32 -8.01
CA ILE A 77 8.72 6.70 -9.29
C ILE A 77 9.20 5.26 -9.24
N PHE A 78 8.23 4.36 -9.25
CA PHE A 78 8.47 2.94 -9.34
C PHE A 78 8.28 2.48 -10.79
N LYS A 79 9.23 1.71 -11.31
CA LYS A 79 9.15 1.04 -12.61
C LYS A 79 9.46 -0.44 -12.47
N ALA A 80 8.74 -1.28 -13.21
CA ALA A 80 9.12 -2.67 -13.45
C ALA A 80 8.40 -3.17 -14.71
N LYS A 81 8.95 -4.22 -15.32
CA LYS A 81 8.32 -4.90 -16.45
C LYS A 81 8.03 -6.34 -16.08
N PHE A 82 6.77 -6.73 -16.19
CA PHE A 82 6.25 -8.03 -15.77
C PHE A 82 5.90 -8.88 -16.99
N ARG A 83 6.29 -10.15 -16.98
CA ARG A 83 5.91 -11.08 -18.05
C ARG A 83 5.72 -12.50 -17.54
N SER A 84 4.79 -13.22 -18.14
CA SER A 84 4.72 -14.68 -17.98
C SER A 84 5.87 -15.31 -18.76
N LEU A 85 6.54 -16.31 -18.18
CA LEU A 85 7.54 -17.07 -18.93
C LEU A 85 6.91 -17.82 -20.11
N ASP A 86 5.73 -18.41 -19.87
CA ASP A 86 5.00 -19.23 -20.84
C ASP A 86 3.57 -18.71 -21.00
N ALA A 87 3.12 -18.55 -22.26
CA ALA A 87 1.77 -18.13 -22.59
C ALA A 87 0.71 -19.18 -22.22
N ALA A 88 1.06 -20.46 -22.25
CA ALA A 88 0.17 -21.56 -21.86
C ALA A 88 0.02 -21.69 -20.33
N LEU A 89 0.97 -21.15 -19.57
CA LEU A 89 0.99 -21.10 -18.10
C LEU A 89 1.07 -19.65 -17.62
N PRO A 90 0.00 -18.85 -17.83
CA PRO A 90 0.04 -17.44 -17.50
C PRO A 90 0.26 -17.23 -16.00
N ALA A 91 1.17 -16.31 -15.70
CA ALA A 91 1.41 -15.78 -14.37
C ALA A 91 0.55 -14.54 -14.13
N SER A 92 0.26 -14.25 -12.87
CA SER A 92 -0.36 -13.00 -12.44
C SER A 92 0.50 -12.35 -11.37
N ALA A 93 0.37 -11.03 -11.24
CA ALA A 93 1.11 -10.27 -10.25
C ALA A 93 0.22 -9.25 -9.54
N TYR A 94 0.53 -9.01 -8.27
CA TYR A 94 0.24 -7.77 -7.56
C TYR A 94 1.54 -7.09 -7.21
N MET A 95 1.54 -5.76 -7.18
CA MET A 95 2.69 -4.97 -6.79
C MET A 95 2.27 -3.80 -5.93
N GLY A 96 3.10 -3.48 -4.94
CA GLY A 96 3.10 -2.16 -4.36
C GLY A 96 4.00 -2.08 -3.13
N PHE A 97 3.50 -1.49 -2.05
CA PHE A 97 4.30 -1.20 -0.86
C PHE A 97 3.69 -1.79 0.41
N GLU A 98 4.54 -2.37 1.25
CA GLU A 98 4.23 -2.49 2.67
C GLU A 98 4.57 -1.16 3.34
N LEU A 99 3.61 -0.63 4.11
CA LEU A 99 3.74 0.65 4.78
C LEU A 99 3.86 0.43 6.28
N PHE A 100 4.59 1.29 6.96
CA PHE A 100 4.84 1.23 8.39
C PHE A 100 4.75 2.62 9.01
N ASP A 101 4.27 2.67 10.25
CA ASP A 101 4.22 3.92 11.03
C ASP A 101 5.60 4.28 11.62
N ALA A 102 5.64 5.37 12.40
CA ALA A 102 6.86 5.84 13.06
C ALA A 102 7.49 4.79 13.99
N GLN A 103 6.67 3.90 14.58
CA GLN A 103 7.10 2.80 15.44
C GLN A 103 7.44 1.52 14.66
N LYS A 104 7.50 1.59 13.32
CA LYS A 104 7.75 0.47 12.41
C LYS A 104 6.71 -0.64 12.52
N ARG A 105 5.48 -0.33 12.98
CA ARG A 105 4.36 -1.27 12.97
C ARG A 105 3.76 -1.31 11.57
N ARG A 106 3.50 -2.51 11.05
CA ARG A 106 2.95 -2.69 9.71
C ARG A 106 1.53 -2.14 9.62
N MET A 107 1.32 -1.24 8.67
CA MET A 107 0.02 -0.70 8.31
C MET A 107 -0.64 -1.60 7.26
N GLN A 108 -1.97 -1.66 7.30
CA GLN A 108 -2.79 -2.53 6.46
C GLN A 108 -4.06 -1.76 6.13
N TYR A 109 -4.77 -2.19 5.08
CA TYR A 109 -5.96 -1.51 4.59
C TYR A 109 -6.99 -1.20 5.70
N PHE A 110 -7.23 -2.14 6.61
CA PHE A 110 -8.14 -1.94 7.74
C PHE A 110 -7.65 -0.94 8.81
N HIS A 111 -6.38 -0.53 8.81
CA HIS A 111 -5.89 0.51 9.73
C HIS A 111 -6.26 1.92 9.24
N VAL A 112 -6.46 2.08 7.93
CA VAL A 112 -6.65 3.39 7.28
C VAL A 112 -8.00 3.57 6.61
N VAL A 113 -8.69 2.50 6.23
CA VAL A 113 -10.00 2.55 5.56
C VAL A 113 -11.13 2.29 6.53
N THR A 114 -11.97 3.32 6.67
CA THR A 114 -13.22 3.29 7.41
C THR A 114 -14.34 2.81 6.49
N VAL A 115 -15.40 2.23 7.07
CA VAL A 115 -16.66 2.02 6.35
C VAL A 115 -17.66 3.06 6.81
N ASP A 116 -18.56 3.45 5.91
CA ASP A 116 -19.61 4.43 6.20
C ASP A 116 -20.69 3.81 7.09
N LEU A 117 -20.38 3.75 8.37
CA LEU A 117 -21.29 3.45 9.46
C LEU A 117 -21.01 4.52 10.52
N LYS A 118 -22.08 5.15 11.02
CA LYS A 118 -21.98 6.13 12.11
C LYS A 118 -21.17 5.55 13.28
N TYR A 119 -20.50 6.42 14.04
CA TYR A 119 -19.87 6.04 15.30
C TYR A 119 -20.85 5.24 16.17
N SER A 120 -20.29 4.30 16.93
CA SER A 120 -21.01 3.66 18.01
C SER A 120 -20.14 3.69 19.26
N GLU A 121 -20.67 3.14 20.34
CA GLU A 121 -20.01 3.09 21.64
C GLU A 121 -20.05 1.66 22.17
N VAL A 122 -18.96 1.28 22.83
CA VAL A 122 -18.91 0.04 23.60
C VAL A 122 -19.96 0.09 24.72
N VAL A 123 -20.74 -0.97 24.86
CA VAL A 123 -21.56 -1.26 26.04
C VAL A 123 -20.82 -2.24 26.94
N SER A 124 -20.21 -3.28 26.36
CA SER A 124 -19.39 -4.25 27.08
C SER A 124 -18.32 -4.84 26.14
N ALA A 125 -17.06 -4.85 26.57
CA ALA A 125 -15.95 -5.46 25.85
C ALA A 125 -14.81 -5.79 26.82
N LYS A 126 -14.70 -7.06 27.22
CA LYS A 126 -13.68 -7.51 28.18
C LYS A 126 -12.57 -8.29 27.50
N LYS A 127 -11.37 -8.19 28.05
CA LYS A 127 -10.22 -9.00 27.64
C LYS A 127 -10.56 -10.48 27.76
N GLY A 128 -10.19 -11.27 26.76
CA GLY A 128 -10.47 -12.71 26.72
C GLY A 128 -11.82 -13.07 26.10
N ASP A 129 -12.76 -12.13 25.98
CA ASP A 129 -14.05 -12.42 25.35
C ASP A 129 -13.93 -12.52 23.82
N LYS A 130 -14.67 -13.46 23.24
CA LYS A 130 -14.90 -13.57 21.78
C LYS A 130 -16.10 -12.75 21.30
N PHE A 131 -16.63 -11.85 22.13
CA PHE A 131 -17.71 -10.97 21.73
C PHE A 131 -17.57 -9.60 22.39
N MET A 132 -18.27 -8.63 21.84
CA MET A 132 -18.49 -7.32 22.44
C MET A 132 -19.93 -6.88 22.17
N ILE A 133 -20.45 -6.01 23.02
CA ILE A 133 -21.77 -5.38 22.84
C ILE A 133 -21.53 -3.90 22.55
N VAL A 134 -22.23 -3.37 21.56
CA VAL A 134 -22.14 -1.97 21.14
C VAL A 134 -23.55 -1.37 21.04
N LYS A 135 -23.66 -0.05 21.19
CA LYS A 135 -24.93 0.65 20.99
C LYS A 135 -25.49 0.36 19.60
N MET A 136 -26.82 0.28 19.52
CA MET A 136 -27.56 -0.02 18.29
C MET A 136 -27.14 0.86 17.12
N ILE A 137 -27.03 0.25 15.95
CA ILE A 137 -26.75 0.93 14.67
C ILE A 137 -27.82 0.47 13.69
N SER A 138 -28.46 1.39 12.97
CA SER A 138 -29.57 1.07 12.06
C SER A 138 -29.22 -0.04 11.07
N ASP A 139 -27.99 -0.03 10.56
CA ASP A 139 -27.49 -0.99 9.57
C ASP A 139 -26.58 -2.05 10.19
N PHE A 140 -26.83 -2.49 11.43
CA PHE A 140 -25.90 -3.35 12.18
C PHE A 140 -25.52 -4.64 11.44
N GLN A 141 -26.36 -5.16 10.54
CA GLN A 141 -26.03 -6.30 9.69
C GLN A 141 -24.79 -6.06 8.79
N LYS A 142 -24.50 -4.80 8.41
CA LYS A 142 -23.31 -4.41 7.63
C LYS A 142 -22.01 -4.47 8.43
N ILE A 143 -22.08 -4.61 9.76
CA ILE A 143 -20.91 -4.77 10.64
C ILE A 143 -20.24 -6.15 10.44
N LYS A 144 -20.97 -7.14 9.94
CA LYS A 144 -20.39 -8.47 9.67
C LYS A 144 -19.14 -8.34 8.79
N ASN A 145 -18.09 -9.07 9.17
CA ASN A 145 -16.74 -9.01 8.60
C ASN A 145 -15.99 -7.69 8.82
N LYS A 146 -16.54 -6.66 9.45
CA LYS A 146 -15.80 -5.43 9.77
C LYS A 146 -14.96 -5.60 11.03
N ARG A 147 -14.10 -4.62 11.29
CA ARG A 147 -13.35 -4.49 12.54
C ARG A 147 -13.81 -3.22 13.25
N ALA A 148 -14.03 -3.28 14.56
CA ALA A 148 -14.25 -2.07 15.35
C ALA A 148 -12.87 -1.47 15.70
N ALA A 149 -12.63 -0.23 15.28
CA ALA A 149 -11.49 0.57 15.72
C ALA A 149 -11.90 1.33 16.98
N PHE A 150 -11.16 1.15 18.06
CA PHE A 150 -11.44 1.77 19.34
C PHE A 150 -10.82 3.15 19.44
N ASN A 151 -11.33 3.96 20.38
CA ASN A 151 -10.86 5.32 20.64
C ASN A 151 -10.92 6.20 19.38
N ALA A 152 -11.94 5.97 18.55
CA ALA A 152 -12.09 6.67 17.29
C ALA A 152 -12.46 8.14 17.51
N LYS A 153 -11.91 9.03 16.66
CA LYS A 153 -12.04 10.49 16.80
C LYS A 153 -12.73 11.12 15.60
N GLU A 154 -13.62 12.09 15.83
CA GLU A 154 -14.42 12.70 14.76
C GLU A 154 -13.58 13.32 13.62
N ASP A 155 -12.39 13.83 13.95
CA ASP A 155 -11.44 14.45 13.02
C ASP A 155 -10.52 13.45 12.27
N PHE A 156 -10.69 12.15 12.48
CA PHE A 156 -9.82 11.09 11.95
C PHE A 156 -8.32 11.27 12.30
N SER A 157 -8.01 11.96 13.39
CA SER A 157 -6.63 12.02 13.92
C SER A 157 -6.19 10.69 14.55
N ASP A 158 -7.12 9.76 14.74
CA ASP A 158 -6.83 8.37 15.14
C ASP A 158 -6.37 7.48 13.97
N ILE A 159 -6.39 7.95 12.72
CA ILE A 159 -5.97 7.19 11.53
C ILE A 159 -4.46 7.41 11.26
N PRO A 160 -3.63 6.35 11.14
CA PRO A 160 -3.99 4.92 11.15
C PRO A 160 -4.33 4.42 12.56
N ASN A 161 -5.46 3.73 12.69
CA ASN A 161 -5.90 3.22 13.98
C ASN A 161 -5.41 1.78 14.15
N MET A 162 -4.38 1.62 14.99
CA MET A 162 -3.77 0.32 15.31
C MET A 162 -4.52 -0.44 16.42
N ASP A 163 -5.54 0.19 17.00
CA ASP A 163 -6.33 -0.32 18.11
C ASP A 163 -7.66 -0.91 17.61
N LEU A 164 -7.58 -2.11 17.04
CA LEU A 164 -8.70 -2.78 16.38
C LEU A 164 -9.12 -4.04 17.12
N ALA A 165 -10.44 -4.25 17.18
CA ALA A 165 -11.00 -5.55 17.46
C ALA A 165 -10.61 -6.58 16.38
N PRO A 166 -10.57 -7.87 16.72
CA PRO A 166 -10.63 -8.93 15.73
C PRO A 166 -11.82 -8.76 14.78
N THR A 167 -11.74 -9.36 13.60
CA THR A 167 -12.84 -9.31 12.62
C THR A 167 -14.12 -9.88 13.22
N CYS A 168 -15.24 -9.19 13.01
CA CYS A 168 -16.55 -9.65 13.43
C CYS A 168 -17.04 -10.80 12.53
N SER A 169 -17.37 -11.95 13.11
CA SER A 169 -17.90 -13.13 12.41
C SER A 169 -19.43 -13.12 12.31
N LYS A 170 -20.10 -12.62 13.34
CA LYS A 170 -21.57 -12.64 13.48
C LYS A 170 -22.06 -11.42 14.24
N VAL A 171 -23.27 -10.96 13.91
CA VAL A 171 -23.95 -9.87 14.62
C VAL A 171 -25.38 -10.27 14.95
N GLU A 172 -25.81 -9.92 16.15
CA GLU A 172 -27.15 -10.21 16.67
C GLU A 172 -27.66 -9.02 17.46
N LYS A 173 -28.96 -8.77 17.38
CA LYS A 173 -29.61 -7.81 18.28
C LYS A 173 -29.75 -8.46 19.66
N THR A 174 -29.38 -7.75 20.70
CA THR A 174 -29.59 -8.18 22.09
C THR A 174 -30.99 -7.79 22.55
N THR A 175 -31.46 -8.40 23.64
CA THR A 175 -32.80 -8.15 24.21
C THR A 175 -33.00 -6.71 24.68
N ASP A 176 -31.93 -6.05 25.11
CA ASP A 176 -31.88 -4.63 25.50
C ASP A 176 -31.78 -3.66 24.29
N GLY A 177 -31.88 -4.18 23.06
CA GLY A 177 -31.88 -3.38 21.84
C GLY A 177 -30.50 -3.01 21.30
N ASN A 178 -29.41 -3.42 21.96
CA ASN A 178 -28.04 -3.23 21.49
C ASN A 178 -27.63 -4.28 20.42
N VAL A 179 -26.38 -4.23 19.99
CA VAL A 179 -25.81 -5.19 19.03
C VAL A 179 -24.68 -5.97 19.68
N ARG A 180 -24.83 -7.29 19.72
CA ARG A 180 -23.76 -8.22 20.06
C ARG A 180 -22.97 -8.57 18.80
N MET A 181 -21.68 -8.28 18.84
CA MET A 181 -20.71 -8.65 17.81
C MET A 181 -19.90 -9.84 18.29
N GLU A 182 -19.99 -10.97 17.58
CA GLU A 182 -19.07 -12.10 17.76
C GLU A 182 -17.79 -11.85 16.95
N LEU A 183 -16.65 -12.18 17.53
CA LEU A 183 -15.31 -11.88 17.03
C LEU A 183 -14.58 -13.19 16.67
N LYS A 184 -13.80 -13.16 15.59
CA LYS A 184 -13.02 -14.34 15.14
C LYS A 184 -11.93 -14.79 16.13
N SER A 185 -11.52 -13.91 17.04
CA SER A 185 -10.61 -14.24 18.14
C SER A 185 -10.94 -13.38 19.35
N VAL A 186 -10.32 -13.69 20.50
CA VAL A 186 -10.56 -12.98 21.75
C VAL A 186 -10.04 -11.54 21.71
N LEU A 187 -10.69 -10.64 22.45
CA LEU A 187 -10.17 -9.31 22.72
C LEU A 187 -8.88 -9.40 23.55
N LYS A 188 -7.89 -8.59 23.20
CA LYS A 188 -6.57 -8.57 23.87
C LYS A 188 -6.52 -7.65 25.08
N LYS A 189 -7.49 -6.74 25.22
CA LYS A 189 -7.60 -5.76 26.30
C LYS A 189 -9.06 -5.43 26.60
N ASP A 190 -9.29 -4.87 27.77
CA ASP A 190 -10.57 -4.34 28.20
C ASP A 190 -10.85 -2.97 27.58
N TYR A 191 -12.12 -2.67 27.35
CA TYR A 191 -12.57 -1.34 26.93
C TYR A 191 -13.74 -0.90 27.79
N PRO A 192 -13.65 0.28 28.43
CA PRO A 192 -14.76 0.83 29.19
C PRO A 192 -16.03 1.02 28.34
N ALA A 193 -17.20 0.89 28.97
CA ALA A 193 -18.45 1.35 28.37
C ALA A 193 -18.35 2.83 27.98
N GLY A 194 -18.97 3.21 26.87
CA GLY A 194 -18.87 4.55 26.29
C GLY A 194 -17.66 4.77 25.38
N THR A 195 -16.71 3.81 25.30
CA THR A 195 -15.58 3.91 24.36
C THR A 195 -16.09 4.06 22.93
N LYS A 196 -15.72 5.16 22.27
CA LYS A 196 -16.09 5.44 20.88
C LYS A 196 -15.43 4.45 19.94
N ILE A 197 -16.22 3.90 19.01
CA ILE A 197 -15.74 3.01 17.97
C ILE A 197 -16.12 3.48 16.57
N ARG A 198 -15.27 3.16 15.60
CA ARG A 198 -15.56 3.30 14.17
C ARG A 198 -15.34 1.97 13.46
N PHE A 199 -16.20 1.61 12.52
CA PHE A 199 -16.02 0.38 11.76
C PHE A 199 -15.04 0.57 10.61
N HIS A 200 -14.09 -0.34 10.51
CA HIS A 200 -13.06 -0.36 9.50
C HIS A 200 -13.24 -1.55 8.55
N ALA A 201 -12.56 -1.50 7.41
CA ALA A 201 -12.60 -2.55 6.41
C ALA A 201 -12.26 -3.95 6.98
N PRO A 202 -12.76 -5.05 6.38
CA PRO A 202 -12.48 -6.41 6.83
C PRO A 202 -11.02 -6.84 6.65
N TYR A 203 -10.47 -6.43 5.52
CA TYR A 203 -9.31 -7.07 4.89
C TYR A 203 -8.04 -6.30 5.21
N GLY A 204 -6.94 -7.03 5.33
CA GLY A 204 -5.63 -6.47 5.68
C GLY A 204 -4.59 -6.45 4.57
N PRO A 205 -4.92 -6.34 3.28
CA PRO A 205 -3.86 -6.28 2.29
C PRO A 205 -3.02 -5.00 2.48
N PRO A 206 -1.73 -5.03 2.09
CA PRO A 206 -0.86 -3.85 2.05
C PRO A 206 -1.32 -2.90 0.92
N MET A 207 -0.51 -1.93 0.49
CA MET A 207 -0.85 -1.10 -0.67
C MET A 207 -0.49 -1.85 -1.96
N TYR A 208 -1.42 -2.60 -2.56
CA TYR A 208 -1.13 -3.59 -3.62
C TYR A 208 -1.73 -3.29 -5.01
N TYR A 209 -2.42 -2.16 -5.16
CA TYR A 209 -3.16 -1.82 -6.38
C TYR A 209 -2.33 -1.07 -7.42
N LEU A 210 -1.00 -1.01 -7.24
CA LEU A 210 -0.12 -0.23 -8.10
C LEU A 210 0.12 -0.94 -9.44
N THR A 211 0.06 -2.27 -9.45
CA THR A 211 -0.09 -3.10 -10.65
C THR A 211 -0.82 -4.38 -10.30
N SER A 212 -1.74 -4.82 -11.18
CA SER A 212 -2.45 -6.10 -11.00
C SER A 212 -2.83 -6.76 -12.33
N GLY A 213 -3.11 -8.07 -12.27
CA GLY A 213 -3.72 -8.83 -13.37
C GLY A 213 -2.91 -10.05 -13.81
N TRP A 214 -3.40 -10.72 -14.84
CA TRP A 214 -2.59 -11.63 -15.65
C TRP A 214 -1.51 -10.84 -16.36
N MET A 215 -0.31 -11.41 -16.46
CA MET A 215 0.83 -10.79 -17.14
C MET A 215 0.98 -11.45 -18.52
N PRO A 216 1.17 -10.66 -19.59
CA PRO A 216 1.35 -11.22 -20.92
C PRO A 216 2.69 -11.96 -21.00
N ALA A 217 2.79 -12.93 -21.91
CA ALA A 217 4.08 -13.49 -22.33
C ALA A 217 4.78 -12.54 -23.34
N GLY A 218 5.95 -12.92 -23.84
CA GLY A 218 6.69 -12.15 -24.84
C GLY A 218 7.18 -10.81 -24.30
N GLU A 219 6.77 -9.72 -24.94
CA GLU A 219 7.20 -8.36 -24.60
C GLU A 219 6.85 -7.93 -23.18
N GLY A 220 5.85 -8.54 -22.53
CA GLY A 220 5.50 -8.20 -21.16
C GLY A 220 4.78 -6.85 -21.01
N LYS A 221 4.41 -6.54 -19.78
CA LYS A 221 3.71 -5.31 -19.38
C LYS A 221 4.66 -4.41 -18.60
N GLU A 222 4.97 -3.24 -19.15
CA GLU A 222 5.68 -2.20 -18.40
C GLU A 222 4.72 -1.49 -17.45
N CYS A 223 5.18 -1.27 -16.23
CA CYS A 223 4.42 -0.62 -15.17
C CYS A 223 5.24 0.53 -14.62
N THR A 224 4.67 1.74 -14.69
CA THR A 224 5.20 2.93 -14.02
C THR A 224 4.17 3.43 -13.03
N VAL A 225 4.60 3.63 -11.79
CA VAL A 225 3.76 4.12 -10.70
C VAL A 225 4.43 5.35 -10.11
N VAL A 226 3.65 6.40 -9.88
CA VAL A 226 4.12 7.65 -9.31
C VAL A 226 3.34 7.90 -8.03
N LEU A 227 4.06 7.99 -6.91
CA LEU A 227 3.51 8.35 -5.60
C LEU A 227 4.12 9.67 -5.14
N SER A 228 3.31 10.61 -4.66
CA SER A 228 3.82 11.90 -4.19
C SER A 228 3.37 12.22 -2.77
N GLY A 229 4.33 12.29 -1.86
CA GLY A 229 4.11 12.56 -0.44
C GLY A 229 3.14 11.60 0.27
N ILE A 230 2.60 12.08 1.39
CA ILE A 230 1.69 11.35 2.28
C ILE A 230 0.31 11.99 2.20
N SER A 231 -0.75 11.18 2.18
CA SER A 231 -2.12 11.66 2.22
C SER A 231 -2.46 12.29 3.57
N ASP A 232 -3.13 13.43 3.55
CA ASP A 232 -3.74 14.10 4.70
C ASP A 232 -5.10 13.50 5.08
N LYS A 233 -5.73 12.79 4.14
CA LYS A 233 -7.06 12.19 4.29
C LYS A 233 -6.98 10.73 4.78
N PRO A 234 -7.99 10.27 5.54
CA PRO A 234 -8.14 8.85 5.81
C PRO A 234 -8.42 8.07 4.52
N GLY A 235 -8.12 6.78 4.53
CA GLY A 235 -8.39 5.88 3.42
C GLY A 235 -7.13 5.37 2.70
N ALA A 236 -7.37 4.60 1.64
CA ALA A 236 -6.34 3.99 0.82
C ALA A 236 -6.31 4.66 -0.56
N THR A 237 -5.41 5.62 -0.73
CA THR A 237 -5.11 6.22 -2.03
C THR A 237 -4.05 5.40 -2.78
N SER A 238 -4.06 5.48 -4.11
CA SER A 238 -3.05 4.89 -5.01
C SER A 238 -2.05 5.92 -5.56
N LYS A 239 -2.19 7.21 -5.20
CA LYS A 239 -1.36 8.31 -5.70
C LYS A 239 -0.41 8.90 -4.66
N GLN A 240 -0.61 8.56 -3.39
CA GLN A 240 0.21 9.01 -2.26
C GLN A 240 0.39 7.85 -1.29
N PHE A 241 1.37 7.94 -0.39
CA PHE A 241 1.42 7.02 0.74
C PHE A 241 0.24 7.28 1.69
N TRP A 242 -0.21 6.23 2.38
CA TRP A 242 -1.35 6.36 3.30
C TRP A 242 -1.02 7.27 4.48
N LYS A 243 -2.04 7.96 5.00
CA LYS A 243 -1.92 8.81 6.20
C LYS A 243 -1.21 8.06 7.33
N GLY A 244 -0.20 8.72 7.92
CA GLY A 244 0.60 8.19 9.03
C GLY A 244 1.72 7.21 8.64
N ALA A 245 1.87 6.86 7.35
CA ALA A 245 3.01 6.07 6.90
C ALA A 245 4.31 6.88 7.00
N VAL A 246 5.35 6.29 7.59
CA VAL A 246 6.69 6.90 7.75
C VAL A 246 7.74 6.08 7.01
N TYR A 247 7.56 4.77 6.93
CA TYR A 247 8.45 3.90 6.19
C TYR A 247 7.69 3.06 5.18
N ALA A 248 8.36 2.69 4.11
CA ALA A 248 7.84 1.77 3.12
C ALA A 248 8.91 0.77 2.66
N ARG A 249 8.46 -0.34 2.11
CA ARG A 249 9.30 -1.23 1.30
C ARG A 249 8.47 -1.85 0.18
N PRO A 250 9.03 -1.99 -1.03
CA PRO A 250 8.30 -2.56 -2.15
C PRO A 250 8.11 -4.06 -1.99
N PHE A 251 7.03 -4.56 -2.57
CA PHE A 251 6.79 -5.98 -2.75
C PHE A 251 6.14 -6.28 -4.09
N ILE A 252 6.31 -7.51 -4.54
CA ILE A 252 5.60 -8.15 -5.64
C ILE A 252 5.02 -9.46 -5.10
N TRP A 253 3.76 -9.75 -5.41
CA TRP A 253 3.17 -11.06 -5.17
C TRP A 253 3.01 -11.78 -6.49
N PHE A 254 3.56 -12.99 -6.58
CA PHE A 254 3.19 -13.95 -7.59
C PHE A 254 1.83 -14.54 -7.23
N GLY A 255 0.88 -14.34 -8.14
CA GLY A 255 -0.50 -14.72 -7.97
C GLY A 255 -1.37 -13.63 -7.34
N ASN A 256 -2.63 -13.58 -7.79
CA ASN A 256 -3.66 -12.69 -7.25
C ASN A 256 -4.82 -13.51 -6.69
N TRP A 257 -5.54 -12.97 -5.70
CA TRP A 257 -6.64 -13.68 -5.02
C TRP A 257 -7.73 -14.16 -5.99
N ASN A 258 -7.96 -13.44 -7.09
CA ASN A 258 -8.91 -13.79 -8.13
C ASN A 258 -8.28 -14.33 -9.43
N ARG A 259 -6.96 -14.47 -9.47
CA ARG A 259 -6.21 -14.95 -10.64
C ARG A 259 -5.03 -15.79 -10.14
N ILE A 260 -5.31 -17.01 -9.70
CA ILE A 260 -4.32 -17.91 -9.11
C ILE A 260 -3.58 -18.63 -10.25
N PRO A 261 -2.26 -18.46 -10.41
CA PRO A 261 -1.50 -19.15 -11.45
C PRO A 261 -1.51 -20.67 -11.23
N LYS A 262 -1.51 -21.44 -12.33
CA LYS A 262 -1.40 -22.90 -12.28
C LYS A 262 -0.01 -23.32 -11.79
N LYS A 263 0.11 -24.53 -11.25
CA LYS A 263 1.41 -25.14 -10.90
C LYS A 263 2.32 -25.11 -12.14
N GLY A 264 3.56 -24.64 -11.96
CA GLY A 264 4.55 -24.51 -13.04
C GLY A 264 4.60 -23.14 -13.71
N ALA A 265 3.59 -22.27 -13.51
CA ALA A 265 3.65 -20.90 -13.99
C ALA A 265 4.82 -20.14 -13.33
N LYS A 266 5.49 -19.29 -14.12
CA LYS A 266 6.59 -18.44 -13.67
C LYS A 266 6.35 -16.99 -14.09
N LEU A 267 6.51 -16.08 -13.15
CA LEU A 267 6.50 -14.64 -13.37
C LEU A 267 7.93 -14.14 -13.48
N LEU A 268 8.22 -13.41 -14.53
CA LEU A 268 9.50 -12.74 -14.74
C LEU A 268 9.32 -11.25 -14.49
N VAL A 269 10.24 -10.66 -13.74
CA VAL A 269 10.24 -9.24 -13.41
C VAL A 269 11.60 -8.64 -13.75
N ASP A 270 11.59 -7.72 -14.70
CA ASP A 270 12.78 -7.02 -15.20
C ASP A 270 12.69 -5.52 -14.90
N GLY A 271 13.84 -4.83 -14.99
CA GLY A 271 13.88 -3.37 -15.03
C GLY A 271 13.25 -2.72 -13.79
N PHE A 272 13.41 -3.37 -12.64
CA PHE A 272 12.90 -2.86 -11.38
C PHE A 272 13.67 -1.58 -11.03
N SER A 273 12.95 -0.51 -10.73
CA SER A 273 13.56 0.74 -10.30
C SER A 273 12.62 1.46 -9.36
N LEU A 274 13.15 1.91 -8.23
CA LEU A 274 12.47 2.87 -7.36
C LEU A 274 13.41 4.05 -7.17
N VAL A 275 13.01 5.19 -7.72
CA VAL A 275 13.76 6.44 -7.60
C VAL A 275 12.96 7.45 -6.82
N GLU A 276 13.66 8.18 -5.97
CA GLU A 276 13.15 9.39 -5.33
C GLU A 276 13.55 10.61 -6.18
N THR A 277 12.61 11.55 -6.35
CA THR A 277 12.84 12.81 -7.04
C THR A 277 12.17 13.95 -6.26
N ASP A 278 12.59 15.18 -6.53
CA ASP A 278 11.82 16.34 -6.09
C ASP A 278 10.40 16.29 -6.67
N LYS A 279 9.44 16.82 -5.92
CA LYS A 279 8.07 16.96 -6.41
C LYS A 279 8.07 17.77 -7.69
N ALA A 280 7.44 17.24 -8.74
CA ALA A 280 7.13 18.03 -9.92
C ALA A 280 6.35 19.28 -9.45
N PRO A 281 6.72 20.50 -9.89
CA PRO A 281 5.96 21.69 -9.56
C PRO A 281 4.50 21.45 -9.95
N ALA A 282 3.58 21.86 -9.07
CA ALA A 282 2.16 21.76 -9.35
C ALA A 282 1.90 22.38 -10.72
N ALA A 283 1.30 21.61 -11.64
CA ALA A 283 0.96 22.14 -12.95
C ALA A 283 0.12 23.41 -12.73
N VAL A 284 0.66 24.56 -13.13
CA VAL A 284 -0.09 25.80 -13.16
C VAL A 284 -1.28 25.53 -14.07
N LYS A 285 -2.48 25.45 -13.49
CA LYS A 285 -3.71 25.39 -14.27
C LYS A 285 -3.72 26.64 -15.14
N LYS A 286 -3.57 26.46 -16.45
CA LYS A 286 -3.92 27.49 -17.43
C LYS A 286 -5.43 27.65 -17.46
#